data_AF-A0A523VK14-F1
#
_entry.id   AF-A0A523VK14-F1
#
_cell.length_a   1.000
_cell.length_b   1.000
_cell.length_c   1.000
_cell.angle_alpha   90.00
_cell.angle_beta   90.00
_cell.angle_gamma   90.00
#
_symmetry.space_group_name_H-M   'P 1'
#
loop_
_entity.id
_entity.type
_entity.pdbx_description
1 polymer ?
#
loop_
_entity_poly.entity_id
_entity_poly.type
_entity_poly.pdbx_seq_one_letter_code
_entity_poly.pdbx_strand_id
1 'polypeptide(L)'
;MPKKTVLDFMEMKKKGDRITFLTAYDFPMASFCEKAGMDMVLVGDSAAMVVHGLPGTVPMTMDQMIQHSQMVRRGAPNTFVIGDMPFLSYQVSRESAIENAGRFFKEASVDAIKLEGGRRVVKQIEGIVEAGMSVMGHIGLTPQSSGQLGGFRAQGRTAEAAMELIKDALAVEKAGGFALLVEAVPPEVGRIITDMLKIPVLGIGAGMHTDGQLLIVGDMLGYFEAFTPKFVKKYAELGATIEKAFCEFSEEVRTGKFPEEKHCYRMLEGEHEKLETLLRETPQDPR
;
A
#
# COMPACT_ATOMS: atom_id res chain seq x y z
N MET A 1 15.11 -4.04 14.28
CA MET A 1 14.92 -5.51 14.28
C MET A 1 15.39 -6.03 12.93
N PRO A 2 15.93 -7.26 12.83
CA PRO A 2 16.25 -7.83 11.53
C PRO A 2 14.99 -7.95 10.67
N LYS A 3 15.14 -7.83 9.35
CA LYS A 3 14.03 -7.98 8.40
C LYS A 3 13.47 -9.40 8.47
N LYS A 4 12.17 -9.52 8.72
CA LYS A 4 11.45 -10.81 8.70
C LYS A 4 11.51 -11.42 7.30
N THR A 5 11.45 -12.74 7.24
CA THR A 5 11.48 -13.54 6.02
C THR A 5 10.19 -14.34 5.87
N VAL A 6 10.01 -14.97 4.71
CA VAL A 6 8.93 -15.93 4.48
C VAL A 6 8.87 -17.01 5.58
N LEU A 7 10.03 -17.50 6.04
CA LEU A 7 10.09 -18.53 7.08
C LEU A 7 9.63 -18.02 8.45
N ASP A 8 9.90 -16.75 8.76
CA ASP A 8 9.43 -16.14 10.00
C ASP A 8 7.91 -16.05 10.01
N PHE A 9 7.27 -15.69 8.88
CA PHE A 9 5.80 -15.66 8.79
C PHE A 9 5.16 -17.04 8.92
N MET A 10 5.78 -18.08 8.34
CA MET A 10 5.33 -19.47 8.55
C MET A 10 5.41 -19.86 10.03
N GLU A 11 6.46 -19.42 10.74
CA GLU A 11 6.61 -19.68 12.17
C GLU A 11 5.62 -18.89 13.02
N MET A 12 5.36 -17.64 12.67
CA MET A 12 4.33 -16.81 13.32
C MET A 12 2.95 -17.49 13.22
N LYS A 13 2.56 -17.99 12.03
CA LYS A 13 1.33 -18.78 11.88
C LYS A 13 1.30 -19.99 12.82
N LYS A 14 2.36 -20.80 12.86
CA LYS A 14 2.42 -21.99 13.72
C LYS A 14 2.28 -21.66 15.20
N LYS A 15 2.85 -20.53 15.63
CA LYS A 15 2.76 -20.04 17.02
C LYS A 15 1.44 -19.35 17.34
N GLY A 16 0.68 -18.96 16.32
CA GLY A 16 -0.51 -18.12 16.46
C GLY A 16 -0.19 -16.64 16.69
N ASP A 17 1.03 -16.21 16.39
CA ASP A 17 1.44 -14.80 16.44
C ASP A 17 0.81 -14.05 15.26
N ARG A 18 0.07 -12.96 15.54
CA ARG A 18 -0.65 -12.23 14.50
C ARG A 18 0.30 -11.38 13.67
N ILE A 19 0.15 -11.45 12.35
CA ILE A 19 0.95 -10.67 11.39
C ILE A 19 0.28 -9.30 11.14
N THR A 20 1.04 -8.23 11.33
CA THR A 20 0.64 -6.85 11.06
C THR A 20 1.09 -6.42 9.67
N PHE A 21 0.12 -6.03 8.84
CA PHE A 21 0.35 -5.70 7.43
C PHE A 21 -0.34 -4.38 7.12
N LEU A 22 0.36 -3.43 6.51
CA LEU A 22 -0.22 -2.15 6.09
C LEU A 22 0.20 -1.81 4.67
N THR A 23 -0.60 -1.02 3.96
CA THR A 23 -0.09 -0.39 2.75
C THR A 23 0.83 0.77 3.07
N ALA A 24 1.76 1.07 2.17
CA ALA A 24 2.48 2.35 2.13
C ALA A 24 2.85 2.66 0.67
N TYR A 25 2.98 3.95 0.35
CA TYR A 25 3.17 4.40 -1.03
C TYR A 25 4.34 5.38 -1.21
N ASP A 26 4.91 5.89 -0.12
CA ASP A 26 5.98 6.87 -0.16
C ASP A 26 7.02 6.62 0.94
N PHE A 27 8.09 7.40 0.90
CA PHE A 27 9.19 7.31 1.85
C PHE A 27 8.78 7.65 3.30
N PRO A 28 8.11 8.80 3.57
CA PRO A 28 7.74 9.16 4.94
C PRO A 28 6.84 8.11 5.59
N MET A 29 5.78 7.67 4.91
CA MET A 29 4.83 6.71 5.46
C MET A 29 5.50 5.36 5.75
N ALA A 30 6.33 4.86 4.82
CA ALA A 30 7.09 3.64 5.04
C ALA A 30 8.04 3.76 6.23
N SER A 31 8.65 4.92 6.44
CA SER A 31 9.52 5.16 7.61
C SER A 31 8.75 5.11 8.94
N PHE A 32 7.48 5.50 8.94
CA PHE A 32 6.61 5.38 10.10
C PHE A 32 6.20 3.92 10.33
N CYS A 33 5.87 3.18 9.27
CA CYS A 33 5.61 1.73 9.36
C CYS A 33 6.80 0.97 9.96
N GLU A 34 8.02 1.26 9.50
CA GLU A 34 9.24 0.62 10.02
C GLU A 34 9.49 0.98 11.50
N LYS A 35 9.34 2.27 11.88
CA LYS A 35 9.48 2.70 13.28
C LYS A 35 8.42 2.09 14.20
N ALA A 36 7.20 1.90 13.69
CA ALA A 36 6.12 1.25 14.42
C ALA A 36 6.30 -0.28 14.53
N GLY A 37 7.27 -0.86 13.82
CA GLY A 37 7.56 -2.29 13.86
C GLY A 37 6.56 -3.14 13.10
N MET A 38 5.94 -2.61 12.03
CA MET A 38 5.08 -3.41 11.15
C MET A 38 5.84 -4.61 10.59
N ASP A 39 5.17 -5.75 10.51
CA ASP A 39 5.80 -6.98 10.02
C ASP A 39 6.01 -6.95 8.50
N MET A 40 5.02 -6.40 7.78
CA MET A 40 4.99 -6.33 6.33
C MET A 40 4.43 -4.97 5.87
N VAL A 41 4.88 -4.52 4.69
CA VAL A 41 4.34 -3.37 3.97
C VAL A 41 3.95 -3.76 2.55
N LEU A 42 2.74 -3.41 2.13
CA LEU A 42 2.25 -3.60 0.77
C LEU A 42 2.32 -2.29 -0.01
N VAL A 43 3.06 -2.32 -1.11
CA VAL A 43 2.97 -1.29 -2.14
C VAL A 43 1.86 -1.73 -3.08
N GLY A 44 0.63 -1.40 -2.70
CA GLY A 44 -0.59 -1.87 -3.37
C GLY A 44 -1.02 -0.96 -4.52
N ASP A 45 -1.64 -1.53 -5.56
CA ASP A 45 -2.23 -0.76 -6.66
C ASP A 45 -3.37 0.17 -6.22
N SER A 46 -3.89 -0.02 -4.99
CA SER A 46 -4.69 0.95 -4.21
C SER A 46 -4.11 2.38 -4.19
N ALA A 47 -2.79 2.55 -4.39
CA ALA A 47 -2.18 3.86 -4.62
C ALA A 47 -2.84 4.64 -5.75
N ALA A 48 -3.42 3.95 -6.75
CA ALA A 48 -4.15 4.57 -7.85
C ALA A 48 -5.25 5.49 -7.32
N MET A 49 -6.02 5.01 -6.35
CA MET A 49 -7.13 5.75 -5.78
C MET A 49 -6.64 6.71 -4.69
N VAL A 50 -5.82 6.21 -3.77
CA VAL A 50 -5.42 6.94 -2.56
C VAL A 50 -4.42 8.06 -2.84
N VAL A 51 -3.52 7.87 -3.80
CA VAL A 51 -2.42 8.80 -4.12
C VAL A 51 -2.64 9.51 -5.44
N HIS A 52 -3.04 8.77 -6.49
CA HIS A 52 -3.21 9.35 -7.84
C HIS A 52 -4.61 9.89 -8.11
N GLY A 53 -5.59 9.67 -7.22
CA GLY A 53 -6.98 10.12 -7.41
C GLY A 53 -7.69 9.47 -8.60
N LEU A 54 -7.21 8.32 -9.06
CA LEU A 54 -7.79 7.55 -10.16
C LEU A 54 -9.10 6.88 -9.71
N PRO A 55 -10.03 6.61 -10.64
CA PRO A 55 -11.34 6.03 -10.30
C PRO A 55 -11.30 4.56 -9.86
N GLY A 56 -10.14 3.90 -9.98
CA GLY A 56 -9.93 2.50 -9.64
C GLY A 56 -8.46 2.11 -9.83
N THR A 57 -8.13 0.85 -9.59
CA THR A 57 -6.73 0.37 -9.64
C THR A 57 -6.25 0.00 -11.05
N VAL A 58 -7.17 -0.27 -11.98
CA VAL A 58 -6.88 -0.68 -13.36
C VAL A 58 -5.93 0.25 -14.13
N PRO A 59 -6.00 1.59 -14.02
CA PRO A 59 -5.12 2.46 -14.79
C PRO A 59 -3.68 2.52 -14.27
N MET A 60 -3.38 1.89 -13.12
CA MET A 60 -2.04 1.87 -12.56
C MET A 60 -1.07 1.11 -13.48
N THR A 61 0.09 1.70 -13.74
CA THR A 61 1.12 1.14 -14.61
C THR A 61 2.24 0.43 -13.83
N MET A 62 3.00 -0.43 -14.51
CA MET A 62 4.19 -1.05 -13.94
C MET A 62 5.20 -0.04 -13.40
N ASP A 63 5.49 1.02 -14.17
CA ASP A 63 6.53 2.00 -13.81
C ASP A 63 6.13 2.80 -12.57
N GLN A 64 4.85 3.17 -12.45
CA GLN A 64 4.33 3.82 -11.24
C GLN A 64 4.46 2.91 -10.02
N MET A 65 4.12 1.62 -10.15
CA MET A 65 4.25 0.66 -9.05
C MET A 65 5.70 0.45 -8.61
N ILE A 66 6.63 0.40 -9.56
CA ILE A 66 8.07 0.32 -9.27
C ILE A 66 8.55 1.58 -8.56
N GLN A 67 8.15 2.78 -9.01
CA GLN A 67 8.52 4.04 -8.36
C GLN A 67 8.03 4.12 -6.91
N HIS A 68 6.76 3.76 -6.65
CA HIS A 68 6.23 3.66 -5.29
C HIS A 68 7.01 2.63 -4.46
N SER A 69 7.35 1.49 -5.05
CA SER A 69 8.09 0.45 -4.35
C SER A 69 9.51 0.88 -3.98
N GLN A 70 10.18 1.63 -4.85
CA GLN A 70 11.48 2.22 -4.57
C GLN A 70 11.41 3.24 -3.43
N MET A 71 10.39 4.10 -3.40
CA MET A 71 10.18 5.06 -2.31
C MET A 71 9.97 4.35 -0.97
N VAL A 72 9.10 3.33 -0.96
CA VAL A 72 8.78 2.55 0.24
C VAL A 72 9.99 1.78 0.73
N ARG A 73 10.75 1.11 -0.14
CA ARG A 73 11.98 0.41 0.25
C ARG A 73 12.98 1.36 0.91
N ARG A 74 13.15 2.59 0.40
CA ARG A 74 14.03 3.58 1.04
C ARG A 74 13.55 3.96 2.44
N GLY A 75 12.25 4.06 2.66
CA GLY A 75 11.67 4.41 3.96
C GLY A 75 11.67 3.23 4.96
N ALA A 76 11.56 2.01 4.46
CA ALA A 76 11.49 0.79 5.25
C ALA A 76 12.54 -0.27 4.80
N PRO A 77 13.84 0.00 5.00
CA PRO A 77 14.92 -0.89 4.55
C PRO A 77 14.93 -2.27 5.25
N ASN A 78 14.36 -2.37 6.46
CA ASN A 78 14.36 -3.59 7.28
C ASN A 78 12.96 -4.18 7.47
N THR A 79 11.96 -3.69 6.77
CA THR A 79 10.61 -4.25 6.78
C THR A 79 10.41 -5.13 5.54
N PHE A 80 9.58 -6.16 5.64
CA PHE A 80 9.27 -7.03 4.50
C PHE A 80 8.33 -6.28 3.53
N VAL A 81 8.81 -5.96 2.34
CA VAL A 81 8.09 -5.14 1.35
C VAL A 81 7.55 -6.02 0.23
N ILE A 82 6.25 -5.89 -0.05
CA ILE A 82 5.58 -6.58 -1.15
C ILE A 82 5.19 -5.56 -2.22
N GLY A 83 5.59 -5.81 -3.46
CA GLY A 83 5.14 -5.04 -4.63
C GLY A 83 3.91 -5.68 -5.27
N ASP A 84 2.85 -4.93 -5.48
CA ASP A 84 1.66 -5.43 -6.15
C ASP A 84 1.80 -5.35 -7.67
N MET A 85 1.56 -6.45 -8.37
CA MET A 85 1.61 -6.45 -9.83
C MET A 85 0.31 -5.84 -10.38
N PRO A 86 0.37 -4.70 -11.11
CA PRO A 86 -0.82 -4.02 -11.60
C PRO A 86 -1.53 -4.82 -12.69
N PHE A 87 -2.76 -4.42 -13.02
CA PHE A 87 -3.57 -5.08 -14.05
C PHE A 87 -2.83 -5.21 -15.39
N LEU A 88 -3.02 -6.35 -16.06
CA LEU A 88 -2.33 -6.81 -17.27
C LEU A 88 -0.80 -7.01 -17.18
N SER A 89 -0.16 -6.79 -16.03
CA SER A 89 1.27 -7.08 -15.90
C SER A 89 1.61 -8.57 -15.71
N TYR A 90 0.62 -9.40 -15.37
CA TYR A 90 0.81 -10.84 -15.18
C TYR A 90 -0.24 -11.71 -15.90
N GLN A 91 -1.39 -11.14 -16.24
CA GLN A 91 -2.49 -11.87 -16.88
C GLN A 91 -2.19 -12.24 -18.33
N VAL A 92 -1.25 -11.55 -18.99
CA VAL A 92 -0.93 -11.72 -20.42
C VAL A 92 -0.29 -13.08 -20.69
N SER A 93 0.79 -13.42 -19.97
CA SER A 93 1.45 -14.72 -20.09
C SER A 93 2.29 -15.04 -18.85
N ARG A 94 2.77 -16.29 -18.75
CA ARG A 94 3.69 -16.71 -17.69
C ARG A 94 5.02 -15.96 -17.78
N GLU A 95 5.54 -15.78 -19.00
CA GLU A 95 6.80 -15.09 -19.28
C GLU A 95 6.72 -13.62 -18.87
N SER A 96 5.65 -12.93 -19.27
CA SER A 96 5.44 -11.53 -18.89
C SER A 96 5.31 -11.37 -17.37
N ALA A 97 4.64 -12.29 -16.69
CA ALA A 97 4.53 -12.30 -15.24
C ALA A 97 5.91 -12.44 -14.56
N ILE A 98 6.78 -13.34 -15.06
CA ILE A 98 8.14 -13.54 -14.56
C ILE A 98 8.99 -12.28 -14.78
N GLU A 99 8.97 -11.71 -15.99
CA GLU A 99 9.73 -10.51 -16.32
C GLU A 99 9.33 -9.33 -15.43
N ASN A 100 8.03 -9.06 -15.32
CA ASN A 100 7.51 -7.96 -14.53
C ASN A 100 7.72 -8.17 -13.02
N ALA A 101 7.59 -9.40 -12.51
CA ALA A 101 7.98 -9.70 -11.13
C ALA A 101 9.48 -9.41 -10.93
N GLY A 102 10.34 -9.86 -11.85
CA GLY A 102 11.78 -9.61 -11.83
C GLY A 102 12.14 -8.13 -11.77
N ARG A 103 11.36 -7.26 -12.43
CA ARG A 103 11.53 -5.80 -12.34
C ARG A 103 11.34 -5.30 -10.91
N PHE A 104 10.32 -5.73 -10.17
CA PHE A 104 10.14 -5.33 -8.77
C PHE A 104 11.34 -5.73 -7.89
N PHE A 105 11.85 -6.94 -8.04
CA PHE A 105 13.01 -7.40 -7.26
C PHE A 105 14.29 -6.61 -7.65
N LYS A 106 14.54 -6.41 -8.94
CA LYS A 106 15.76 -5.75 -9.43
C LYS A 106 15.76 -4.23 -9.22
N GLU A 107 14.66 -3.58 -9.57
CA GLU A 107 14.58 -2.12 -9.63
C GLU A 107 14.12 -1.52 -8.30
N ALA A 108 13.32 -2.24 -7.50
CA ALA A 108 12.76 -1.75 -6.25
C ALA A 108 13.19 -2.53 -5.00
N SER A 109 13.93 -3.63 -5.15
CA SER A 109 14.39 -4.47 -4.03
C SER A 109 13.25 -4.90 -3.09
N VAL A 110 12.09 -5.27 -3.65
CA VAL A 110 11.01 -5.88 -2.87
C VAL A 110 11.40 -7.29 -2.41
N ASP A 111 10.72 -7.81 -1.40
CA ASP A 111 10.94 -9.18 -0.89
C ASP A 111 9.95 -10.19 -1.49
N ALA A 112 8.81 -9.71 -1.97
CA ALA A 112 7.80 -10.52 -2.65
C ALA A 112 6.97 -9.69 -3.61
N ILE A 113 6.21 -10.38 -4.47
CA ILE A 113 5.16 -9.77 -5.29
C ILE A 113 3.77 -10.28 -4.89
N LYS A 114 2.72 -9.48 -5.14
CA LYS A 114 1.32 -9.88 -4.99
C LYS A 114 0.63 -9.97 -6.35
N LEU A 115 -0.21 -11.00 -6.54
CA LEU A 115 -1.06 -11.20 -7.71
C LEU A 115 -2.51 -11.43 -7.32
N GLU A 116 -3.45 -10.88 -8.08
CA GLU A 116 -4.88 -11.17 -7.88
C GLU A 116 -5.38 -12.32 -8.76
N GLY A 117 -6.04 -13.28 -8.11
CA GLY A 117 -6.66 -14.43 -8.74
C GLY A 117 -6.32 -15.74 -8.03
N GLY A 118 -7.26 -16.68 -8.07
CA GLY A 118 -7.05 -18.05 -7.64
C GLY A 118 -6.54 -18.95 -8.77
N ARG A 119 -7.31 -19.99 -9.11
CA ARG A 119 -6.95 -20.98 -10.15
C ARG A 119 -6.54 -20.36 -11.49
N ARG A 120 -7.11 -19.21 -11.85
CA ARG A 120 -6.85 -18.52 -13.13
C ARG A 120 -5.41 -18.02 -13.31
N VAL A 121 -4.64 -17.84 -12.23
CA VAL A 121 -3.26 -17.30 -12.27
C VAL A 121 -2.22 -18.27 -11.72
N VAL A 122 -2.59 -19.55 -11.52
CA VAL A 122 -1.69 -20.59 -11.00
C VAL A 122 -0.42 -20.72 -11.85
N LYS A 123 -0.55 -20.71 -13.19
CA LYS A 123 0.60 -20.83 -14.10
C LYS A 123 1.61 -19.70 -13.93
N GLN A 124 1.13 -18.50 -13.61
CA GLN A 124 1.95 -17.33 -13.33
C GLN A 124 2.64 -17.47 -11.97
N ILE A 125 1.90 -17.87 -10.92
CA ILE A 125 2.46 -18.10 -9.58
C ILE A 125 3.58 -19.14 -9.66
N GLU A 126 3.32 -20.29 -10.28
CA GLU A 126 4.32 -21.36 -10.47
C GLU A 126 5.56 -20.83 -11.21
N GLY A 127 5.37 -20.05 -12.28
CA GLY A 127 6.47 -19.50 -13.05
C GLY A 127 7.36 -18.55 -12.27
N ILE A 128 6.76 -17.67 -11.47
CA ILE A 128 7.50 -16.71 -10.63
C ILE A 128 8.22 -17.43 -9.49
N VAL A 129 7.58 -18.42 -8.87
CA VAL A 129 8.16 -19.24 -7.80
C VAL A 129 9.33 -20.07 -8.31
N GLU A 130 9.18 -20.74 -9.46
CA GLU A 130 10.25 -21.51 -10.11
C GLU A 130 11.44 -20.62 -10.52
N ALA A 131 11.18 -19.34 -10.84
CA ALA A 131 12.22 -18.34 -11.09
C ALA A 131 12.92 -17.84 -9.80
N GLY A 132 12.54 -18.34 -8.62
CA GLY A 132 13.18 -18.03 -7.34
C GLY A 132 12.61 -16.82 -6.61
N MET A 133 11.42 -16.34 -6.98
CA MET A 133 10.78 -15.16 -6.39
C MET A 133 9.58 -15.56 -5.51
N SER A 134 9.38 -14.84 -4.40
CA SER A 134 8.26 -15.10 -3.47
C SER A 134 6.97 -14.44 -3.96
N VAL A 135 5.85 -15.16 -3.88
CA VAL A 135 4.54 -14.71 -4.36
C VAL A 135 3.47 -14.80 -3.26
N MET A 136 2.77 -13.69 -3.04
CA MET A 136 1.52 -13.66 -2.28
C MET A 136 0.34 -13.71 -3.26
N GLY A 137 -0.58 -14.66 -3.07
CA GLY A 137 -1.83 -14.66 -3.83
C GLY A 137 -2.87 -13.75 -3.19
N HIS A 138 -3.83 -13.28 -3.98
CA HIS A 138 -4.97 -12.48 -3.51
C HIS A 138 -6.28 -13.04 -4.10
N ILE A 139 -7.21 -13.44 -3.22
CA ILE A 139 -8.54 -13.95 -3.58
C ILE A 139 -9.65 -13.23 -2.79
N GLY A 140 -10.91 -13.53 -3.12
CA GLY A 140 -12.05 -12.80 -2.59
C GLY A 140 -12.41 -11.68 -3.54
N LEU A 141 -12.67 -10.49 -3.02
CA LEU A 141 -12.82 -9.30 -3.86
C LEU A 141 -11.44 -8.91 -4.41
N THR A 142 -11.26 -9.03 -5.72
CA THR A 142 -10.03 -8.61 -6.41
C THR A 142 -10.31 -7.32 -7.19
N PRO A 143 -9.91 -6.14 -6.71
CA PRO A 143 -10.19 -4.83 -7.32
C PRO A 143 -9.89 -4.73 -8.81
N GLN A 144 -8.83 -5.39 -9.32
CA GLN A 144 -8.49 -5.40 -10.74
C GLN A 144 -9.55 -6.08 -11.61
N SER A 145 -10.41 -6.91 -11.01
CA SER A 145 -11.54 -7.59 -11.66
C SER A 145 -12.90 -7.07 -11.18
N SER A 146 -12.95 -5.91 -10.50
CA SER A 146 -14.18 -5.31 -9.98
C SER A 146 -15.28 -5.14 -11.04
N GLY A 147 -14.93 -4.81 -12.29
CA GLY A 147 -15.88 -4.74 -13.40
C GLY A 147 -16.60 -6.07 -13.68
N GLN A 148 -15.88 -7.21 -13.63
CA GLN A 148 -16.48 -8.54 -13.79
C GLN A 148 -17.28 -8.96 -12.55
N LEU A 149 -16.89 -8.49 -11.37
CA LEU A 149 -17.54 -8.80 -10.09
C LEU A 149 -18.78 -7.92 -9.80
N GLY A 150 -19.08 -6.94 -10.67
CA GLY A 150 -20.19 -6.00 -10.47
C GLY A 150 -19.92 -4.95 -9.38
N GLY A 151 -18.66 -4.53 -9.24
CA GLY A 151 -18.17 -3.53 -8.29
C GLY A 151 -17.51 -4.13 -7.04
N PHE A 152 -17.32 -3.30 -6.02
CA PHE A 152 -16.73 -3.68 -4.73
C PHE A 152 -17.77 -4.39 -3.84
N ARG A 153 -18.01 -5.68 -4.12
CA ARG A 153 -18.98 -6.51 -3.38
C ARG A 153 -18.27 -7.63 -2.63
N ALA A 154 -18.79 -7.94 -1.45
CA ALA A 154 -18.32 -9.08 -0.66
C ALA A 154 -18.54 -10.41 -1.41
N GLN A 155 -17.54 -11.29 -1.36
CA GLN A 155 -17.50 -12.58 -2.05
C GLN A 155 -17.77 -13.74 -1.08
N GLY A 156 -18.13 -14.92 -1.60
CA GLY A 156 -18.30 -16.12 -0.77
C GLY A 156 -19.53 -16.11 0.15
N ARG A 157 -20.60 -15.39 -0.22
CA ARG A 157 -21.82 -15.25 0.60
C ARG A 157 -22.79 -16.44 0.53
N THR A 158 -22.54 -17.40 -0.36
CA THR A 158 -23.26 -18.68 -0.43
C THR A 158 -22.27 -19.83 -0.30
N ALA A 159 -22.73 -21.02 0.06
CA ALA A 159 -21.87 -22.19 0.21
C ALA A 159 -21.12 -22.52 -1.09
N GLU A 160 -21.76 -22.39 -2.24
CA GLU A 160 -21.16 -22.64 -3.55
C GLU A 160 -20.07 -21.62 -3.86
N ALA A 161 -20.33 -20.32 -3.63
CA ALA A 161 -19.34 -19.26 -3.83
C ALA A 161 -18.16 -19.40 -2.86
N ALA A 162 -18.41 -19.75 -1.60
CA ALA A 162 -17.37 -20.01 -0.61
C ALA A 162 -16.51 -21.22 -1.01
N MET A 163 -17.12 -22.27 -1.54
CA MET A 163 -16.41 -23.46 -2.04
C MET A 163 -15.48 -23.13 -3.21
N GLU A 164 -15.89 -22.24 -4.13
CA GLU A 164 -15.00 -21.79 -5.21
C GLU A 164 -13.79 -20.98 -4.68
N LEU A 165 -13.98 -20.14 -3.65
CA LEU A 165 -12.87 -19.44 -2.99
C LEU A 165 -11.91 -20.40 -2.27
N ILE A 166 -12.42 -21.46 -1.64
CA ILE A 166 -11.58 -22.48 -0.99
C ILE A 166 -10.74 -23.22 -2.04
N LYS A 167 -11.32 -23.57 -3.20
CA LYS A 167 -10.58 -24.18 -4.31
C LYS A 167 -9.50 -23.25 -4.84
N ASP A 168 -9.80 -21.96 -4.93
CA ASP A 168 -8.83 -20.93 -5.32
C ASP A 168 -7.69 -20.81 -4.30
N ALA A 169 -8.00 -20.79 -3.01
CA ALA A 169 -7.02 -20.74 -1.93
C ALA A 169 -6.05 -21.93 -1.96
N LEU A 170 -6.58 -23.15 -2.08
CA LEU A 170 -5.77 -24.38 -2.19
C LEU A 170 -4.91 -24.39 -3.45
N ALA A 171 -5.41 -23.85 -4.56
CA ALA A 171 -4.66 -23.77 -5.81
C ALA A 171 -3.47 -22.81 -5.70
N VAL A 172 -3.65 -21.66 -5.03
CA VAL A 172 -2.57 -20.70 -4.76
C VAL A 172 -1.48 -21.32 -3.90
N GLU A 173 -1.84 -22.00 -2.82
CA GLU A 173 -0.86 -22.69 -1.96
C GLU A 173 -0.11 -23.77 -2.73
N LYS A 174 -0.84 -24.61 -3.48
CA LYS A 174 -0.24 -25.67 -4.31
C LYS A 174 0.73 -25.13 -5.35
N ALA A 175 0.45 -23.95 -5.91
CA ALA A 175 1.31 -23.26 -6.87
C ALA A 175 2.61 -22.70 -6.25
N GLY A 176 2.74 -22.73 -4.92
CA GLY A 176 3.92 -22.24 -4.20
C GLY A 176 3.80 -20.81 -3.66
N GLY A 177 2.58 -20.23 -3.64
CA GLY A 177 2.37 -18.95 -2.95
C GLY A 177 2.75 -19.06 -1.47
N PHE A 178 3.52 -18.11 -0.96
CA PHE A 178 4.02 -18.17 0.42
C PHE A 178 3.01 -17.65 1.46
N ALA A 179 2.05 -16.86 1.01
CA ALA A 179 0.96 -16.29 1.80
C ALA A 179 -0.24 -16.01 0.89
N LEU A 180 -1.42 -15.88 1.50
CA LEU A 180 -2.66 -15.56 0.80
C LEU A 180 -3.35 -14.37 1.46
N LEU A 181 -3.60 -13.31 0.70
CA LEU A 181 -4.52 -12.25 1.08
C LEU A 181 -5.96 -12.65 0.71
N VAL A 182 -6.89 -12.48 1.64
CA VAL A 182 -8.32 -12.71 1.45
C VAL A 182 -9.06 -11.42 1.73
N GLU A 183 -9.79 -10.91 0.73
CA GLU A 183 -10.48 -9.62 0.81
C GLU A 183 -12.01 -9.76 0.76
N ALA A 184 -12.69 -9.04 1.66
CA ALA A 184 -14.14 -8.87 1.70
C ALA A 184 -14.93 -10.19 1.61
N VAL A 185 -14.64 -11.14 2.50
CA VAL A 185 -15.37 -12.42 2.62
C VAL A 185 -16.01 -12.56 4.01
N PRO A 186 -17.07 -13.37 4.18
CA PRO A 186 -17.63 -13.67 5.49
C PRO A 186 -16.58 -14.27 6.45
N PRO A 187 -16.62 -13.94 7.76
CA PRO A 187 -15.66 -14.45 8.75
C PRO A 187 -15.56 -15.98 8.80
N GLU A 188 -16.66 -16.70 8.57
CA GLU A 188 -16.68 -18.16 8.51
C GLU A 188 -15.85 -18.70 7.34
N VAL A 189 -15.87 -18.03 6.18
CA VAL A 189 -15.05 -18.39 5.02
C VAL A 189 -13.59 -18.08 5.28
N GLY A 190 -13.30 -16.90 5.85
CA GLY A 190 -11.94 -16.52 6.25
C GLY A 190 -11.33 -17.51 7.24
N ARG A 191 -12.10 -17.97 8.23
CA ARG A 191 -11.68 -19.02 9.17
C ARG A 191 -11.40 -20.34 8.48
N ILE A 192 -12.32 -20.84 7.66
CA ILE A 192 -12.16 -22.13 6.96
C ILE A 192 -10.89 -22.12 6.10
N ILE A 193 -10.65 -21.05 5.34
CA ILE A 193 -9.44 -20.92 4.51
C ILE A 193 -8.18 -20.89 5.39
N THR A 194 -8.21 -20.16 6.51
CA THR A 194 -7.08 -20.08 7.45
C THR A 194 -6.73 -21.43 8.06
N ASP A 195 -7.74 -22.19 8.48
CA ASP A 195 -7.59 -23.50 9.11
C ASP A 195 -7.13 -24.58 8.11
N MET A 196 -7.49 -24.45 6.83
CA MET A 196 -7.12 -25.41 5.78
C MET A 196 -5.71 -25.21 5.22
N LEU A 197 -5.25 -23.96 5.11
CA LEU A 197 -3.96 -23.64 4.52
C LEU A 197 -2.81 -23.74 5.54
N LYS A 198 -1.66 -24.23 5.08
CA LYS A 198 -0.40 -24.26 5.83
C LYS A 198 0.34 -22.93 5.75
N ILE A 199 0.11 -22.15 4.70
CA ILE A 199 0.65 -20.79 4.54
C ILE A 199 -0.15 -19.74 5.32
N PRO A 200 0.48 -18.62 5.73
CA PRO A 200 -0.21 -17.46 6.30
C PRO A 200 -1.37 -16.97 5.44
N VAL A 201 -2.52 -16.79 6.08
CA VAL A 201 -3.71 -16.15 5.50
C VAL A 201 -3.87 -14.79 6.15
N LEU A 202 -3.79 -13.73 5.35
CA LEU A 202 -3.94 -12.34 5.78
C LEU A 202 -5.32 -11.84 5.34
N GLY A 203 -6.01 -11.11 6.22
CA GLY A 203 -7.37 -10.64 5.96
C GLY A 203 -7.42 -9.13 5.73
N ILE A 204 -8.28 -8.69 4.81
CA ILE A 204 -8.80 -7.32 4.76
C ILE A 204 -10.32 -7.41 4.60
N GLY A 205 -11.04 -7.24 5.72
CA GLY A 205 -12.46 -7.54 5.75
C GLY A 205 -12.82 -9.02 5.58
N ALA A 206 -11.95 -9.94 6.04
CA ALA A 206 -12.15 -11.39 6.05
C ALA A 206 -12.45 -11.98 7.44
N GLY A 207 -12.79 -11.12 8.41
CA GLY A 207 -12.99 -11.50 9.80
C GLY A 207 -11.70 -11.59 10.62
N MET A 208 -11.86 -11.95 11.89
CA MET A 208 -10.80 -11.93 12.91
C MET A 208 -9.93 -13.20 12.97
N HIS A 209 -10.29 -14.22 12.21
CA HIS A 209 -9.67 -15.55 12.33
C HIS A 209 -8.40 -15.72 11.49
N THR A 210 -8.18 -14.86 10.48
CA THR A 210 -6.98 -14.88 9.63
C THR A 210 -5.70 -14.63 10.43
N ASP A 211 -4.59 -15.24 10.02
CA ASP A 211 -3.28 -15.18 10.70
C ASP A 211 -2.73 -13.76 10.85
N GLY A 212 -3.21 -12.82 10.02
CA GLY A 212 -2.91 -11.40 10.16
C GLY A 212 -3.97 -10.52 9.50
N GLN A 213 -3.75 -9.21 9.56
CA GLN A 213 -4.67 -8.20 9.03
C GLN A 213 -3.92 -7.16 8.20
N LEU A 214 -4.53 -6.80 7.07
CA LEU A 214 -4.15 -5.68 6.21
C LEU A 214 -5.18 -4.56 6.31
N LEU A 215 -4.72 -3.32 6.35
CA LEU A 215 -5.53 -2.14 6.05
C LEU A 215 -4.80 -1.21 5.06
N ILE A 216 -5.60 -0.46 4.31
CA ILE A 216 -5.12 0.67 3.51
C ILE A 216 -4.77 1.80 4.47
N VAL A 217 -3.54 2.33 4.38
CA VAL A 217 -3.05 3.36 5.32
C VAL A 217 -3.83 4.66 5.25
N GLY A 218 -4.29 5.04 4.05
CA GLY A 218 -5.15 6.22 3.87
C GLY A 218 -6.47 6.09 4.62
N ASP A 219 -7.10 4.90 4.54
CA ASP A 219 -8.38 4.63 5.20
C ASP A 219 -8.23 4.58 6.72
N MET A 220 -7.20 3.89 7.22
CA MET A 220 -7.00 3.73 8.66
C MET A 220 -6.62 5.05 9.35
N LEU A 221 -5.92 5.95 8.65
CA LEU A 221 -5.51 7.24 9.21
C LEU A 221 -6.58 8.33 9.01
N GLY A 222 -7.68 8.02 8.33
CA GLY A 222 -8.68 9.02 7.96
C GLY A 222 -8.09 10.11 7.07
N TYR A 223 -7.15 9.75 6.20
CA TYR A 223 -6.46 10.68 5.29
C TYR A 223 -7.31 11.02 4.06
N PHE A 224 -8.22 10.11 3.68
CA PHE A 224 -9.08 10.24 2.50
C PHE A 224 -10.55 10.02 2.87
N GLU A 225 -11.44 10.90 2.42
CA GLU A 225 -12.84 10.94 2.88
C GLU A 225 -13.87 10.51 1.84
N ALA A 226 -13.49 10.19 0.59
CA ALA A 226 -14.49 9.93 -0.44
C ALA A 226 -15.28 8.62 -0.23
N PHE A 227 -14.66 7.60 0.40
CA PHE A 227 -15.31 6.34 0.74
C PHE A 227 -14.53 5.57 1.81
N THR A 228 -15.19 5.17 2.90
CA THR A 228 -14.60 4.27 3.91
C THR A 228 -15.31 2.91 3.87
N PRO A 229 -14.64 1.81 3.48
CA PRO A 229 -15.23 0.49 3.52
C PRO A 229 -15.68 0.09 4.94
N LYS A 230 -16.77 -0.70 5.04
CA LYS A 230 -17.36 -1.13 6.32
C LYS A 230 -16.37 -1.82 7.27
N PHE A 231 -15.35 -2.49 6.75
CA PHE A 231 -14.38 -3.25 7.54
C PHE A 231 -13.23 -2.38 8.09
N VAL A 232 -13.15 -1.11 7.72
CA VAL A 232 -12.08 -0.22 8.18
C VAL A 232 -12.38 0.30 9.59
N LYS A 233 -11.38 0.25 10.46
CA LYS A 233 -11.33 1.05 11.68
C LYS A 233 -10.38 2.22 11.45
N LYS A 234 -10.89 3.44 11.65
CA LYS A 234 -10.04 4.64 11.72
C LYS A 234 -9.33 4.70 13.07
N TYR A 235 -8.02 4.90 13.02
CA TYR A 235 -7.14 5.12 14.17
C TYR A 235 -6.76 6.61 14.33
N ALA A 236 -7.01 7.43 13.30
CA ALA A 236 -6.85 8.87 13.31
C ALA A 236 -7.86 9.53 12.34
N GLU A 237 -7.97 10.85 12.40
CA GLU A 237 -8.74 11.69 11.47
C GLU A 237 -7.79 12.77 10.89
N LEU A 238 -6.82 12.32 10.09
CA LEU A 238 -5.77 13.21 9.58
C LEU A 238 -6.29 14.20 8.55
N GLY A 239 -7.29 13.86 7.74
CA GLY A 239 -7.88 14.76 6.74
C GLY A 239 -8.35 16.07 7.38
N ALA A 240 -9.20 15.98 8.40
CA ALA A 240 -9.67 17.15 9.16
C ALA A 240 -8.53 17.93 9.83
N THR A 241 -7.48 17.24 10.29
CA THR A 241 -6.30 17.90 10.90
C THR A 241 -5.52 18.71 9.87
N ILE A 242 -5.34 18.16 8.68
CA ILE A 242 -4.63 18.80 7.56
C ILE A 242 -5.43 19.99 7.05
N GLU A 243 -6.74 19.82 6.83
CA GLU A 243 -7.62 20.91 6.39
C GLU A 243 -7.58 22.08 7.39
N LYS A 244 -7.68 21.79 8.69
CA LYS A 244 -7.58 22.82 9.72
C LYS A 244 -6.25 23.57 9.65
N ALA A 245 -5.13 22.86 9.53
CA ALA A 245 -3.81 23.48 9.44
C ALA A 245 -3.68 24.38 8.21
N PHE A 246 -4.25 23.98 7.07
CA PHE A 246 -4.27 24.80 5.85
C PHE A 246 -5.14 26.05 6.01
N CYS A 247 -6.31 25.92 6.62
CA CYS A 247 -7.17 27.06 6.92
C CYS A 247 -6.50 28.06 7.86
N GLU A 248 -5.86 27.56 8.94
CA GLU A 248 -5.15 28.38 9.92
C GLU A 248 -3.98 29.12 9.28
N PHE A 249 -3.10 28.41 8.55
CA PHE A 249 -2.01 29.05 7.81
C PHE A 249 -2.53 30.12 6.84
N SER A 250 -3.59 29.80 6.10
CA SER A 250 -4.16 30.74 5.13
C SER A 250 -4.77 31.98 5.80
N GLU A 251 -5.40 31.84 6.97
CA GLU A 251 -5.92 32.97 7.74
C GLU A 251 -4.79 33.82 8.30
N GLU A 252 -3.75 33.19 8.87
CA GLU A 252 -2.63 33.90 9.46
C GLU A 252 -1.86 34.72 8.43
N VAL A 253 -1.66 34.20 7.22
CA VAL A 253 -1.06 34.95 6.11
C VAL A 253 -1.94 36.13 5.69
N ARG A 254 -3.25 35.90 5.52
CA ARG A 254 -4.20 36.96 5.08
C ARG A 254 -4.34 38.08 6.10
N THR A 255 -4.20 37.75 7.39
CA THR A 255 -4.31 38.71 8.50
C THR A 255 -2.97 39.30 8.93
N GLY A 256 -1.86 38.88 8.32
CA GLY A 256 -0.51 39.31 8.70
C GLY A 256 -0.04 38.81 10.06
N LYS A 257 -0.70 37.81 10.65
CA LYS A 257 -0.22 37.13 11.87
C LYS A 257 1.02 36.28 11.59
N PHE A 258 1.10 35.70 10.39
CA PHE A 258 2.27 34.98 9.90
C PHE A 258 2.89 35.68 8.68
N PRO A 259 4.23 35.81 8.59
CA PRO A 259 5.22 35.38 9.59
C PRO A 259 5.32 36.32 10.80
N GLU A 260 5.50 35.76 11.99
CA GLU A 260 6.05 36.49 13.14
C GLU A 260 7.54 36.81 12.96
N GLU A 261 8.04 37.80 13.71
CA GLU A 261 9.44 38.22 13.77
C GLU A 261 10.45 37.06 13.89
N LYS A 262 10.15 36.05 14.72
CA LYS A 262 11.02 34.88 14.93
C LYS A 262 11.20 34.01 13.68
N HIS A 263 10.31 34.14 12.70
CA HIS A 263 10.39 33.43 11.42
C HIS A 263 11.14 34.25 10.35
N CYS A 264 11.49 35.50 10.65
CA CYS A 264 12.15 36.42 9.72
C CYS A 264 13.67 36.41 9.93
N TYR A 265 14.43 36.36 8.84
CA TYR A 265 15.86 36.64 8.87
C TYR A 265 16.08 38.15 8.79
N ARG A 266 17.04 38.67 9.55
CA ARG A 266 17.44 40.08 9.51
C ARG A 266 18.65 40.29 8.60
N MET A 267 18.70 41.46 7.94
CA MET A 267 19.95 41.89 7.31
C MET A 267 21.04 42.02 8.38
N LEU A 268 22.28 41.79 7.96
CA LEU A 268 23.43 42.10 8.81
C LEU A 268 23.41 43.60 9.15
N GLU A 269 23.97 43.95 10.30
CA GLU A 269 24.07 45.33 10.76
C GLU A 269 24.72 46.22 9.70
N GLY A 270 24.09 47.36 9.37
CA GLY A 270 24.56 48.32 8.37
C GLY A 270 24.23 48.01 6.90
N GLU A 271 23.78 46.79 6.58
CA GLU A 271 23.47 46.44 5.18
C GLU A 271 22.12 47.00 4.72
N HIS A 272 21.21 47.35 5.63
CA HIS A 272 19.92 47.97 5.28
C HIS A 272 20.11 49.39 4.74
N GLU A 273 20.89 50.22 5.42
CA GLU A 273 21.20 51.59 5.00
C GLU A 273 21.98 51.64 3.68
N LYS A 274 22.90 50.67 3.51
CA LYS A 274 23.64 50.49 2.26
C LYS A 274 22.71 50.12 1.11
N LEU A 275 21.75 49.22 1.33
CA LEU A 275 20.74 48.87 0.33
C LEU A 275 19.90 50.10 -0.06
N GLU A 276 19.45 50.91 0.90
CA GLU A 276 18.71 52.13 0.60
C GLU A 276 19.52 53.12 -0.24
N THR A 277 20.83 53.22 0.01
CA THR A 277 21.74 54.07 -0.77
C THR A 277 21.83 53.58 -2.21
N LEU A 278 22.08 52.28 -2.40
CA LEU A 278 22.16 51.65 -3.74
C LEU A 278 20.85 51.81 -4.54
N LEU A 279 19.69 51.73 -3.89
CA LEU A 279 18.39 51.89 -4.55
C LEU A 279 18.16 53.31 -5.07
N ARG A 280 18.70 54.34 -4.40
CA ARG A 280 18.60 55.74 -4.87
C ARG A 280 19.51 56.03 -6.06
N GLU A 281 20.66 55.35 -6.11
CA GLU A 281 21.64 55.50 -7.19
C GLU A 281 21.29 54.66 -8.44
N THR A 282 20.43 53.65 -8.29
CA THR A 282 19.95 52.82 -9.39
C THR A 282 18.85 53.56 -10.18
N PRO A 283 19.00 53.75 -11.51
CA PRO A 283 17.94 54.33 -12.32
C PRO A 283 16.66 53.50 -12.22
N GLN A 284 15.55 54.11 -11.81
CA GLN A 284 14.24 53.47 -11.82
C GLN A 284 13.77 53.30 -13.27
N ASP A 285 13.58 52.05 -13.71
CA ASP A 285 12.98 51.72 -15.01
C ASP A 285 11.48 52.11 -14.98
N PRO A 286 11.02 53.06 -15.81
CA PRO A 286 9.63 53.50 -15.83
C PRO A 286 8.78 52.46 -16.57
N ARG A 287 8.42 51.37 -15.89
CA ARG A 287 7.39 50.42 -16.33
C ARG A 287 6.11 50.58 -15.53
#